data_AF-A0AAW1JHL3-F1
#
_entry.id   AF-A0AAW1JHL3-F1
#
_cell.length_a   1.000
_cell.length_b   1.000
_cell.length_c   1.000
_cell.angle_alpha   90.00
_cell.angle_beta   90.00
_cell.angle_gamma   90.00
#
_symmetry.space_group_name_H-M   'P 1'
#
loop_
_entity.id
_entity.type
_entity.pdbx_description
1 polymer ?
#
loop_
_entity_poly.entity_id
_entity_poly.type
_entity_poly.pdbx_seq_one_letter_code
_entity_poly.pdbx_strand_id
1 'polypeptide(L)'
;MRRLAEKATKIGRSDEIFNSNHTNHSGTCTVAAQGTDFTELEAALEELATYYQKNHLKPNPSKTQVCAFHLKTKDARRELEIHWRGERLEHCTTPRYLGVTLDRTLSFRQHCTNTSARNNILRKLSGTAWGAHPGTLRSSALALCVFTAEYAAPVWAAL
;
A
#
# COMPACT_ATOMS: atom_id res chain seq x y z
N MET A 1 -13.04 32.51 -5.39
CA MET A 1 -12.75 31.62 -4.25
C MET A 1 -11.76 30.54 -4.72
N ARG A 2 -10.43 30.69 -4.83
CA ARG A 2 -9.37 31.38 -4.06
C ARG A 2 -9.31 30.99 -2.58
N ARG A 3 -8.62 29.86 -2.31
CA ARG A 3 -7.85 29.45 -1.11
C ARG A 3 -8.09 27.97 -0.80
N LEU A 4 -7.31 27.09 -1.44
CA LEU A 4 -6.94 25.72 -0.99
C LEU A 4 -5.90 25.12 -1.96
N ALA A 5 -5.05 25.96 -2.56
CA ALA A 5 -4.14 25.60 -3.67
C ALA A 5 -2.65 25.69 -3.28
N GLU A 6 -2.30 25.40 -2.02
CA GLU A 6 -0.95 25.68 -1.53
C GLU A 6 -0.24 24.50 -0.85
N LYS A 7 -0.63 23.24 -1.11
CA LYS A 7 0.16 22.11 -0.56
C LYS A 7 0.25 20.80 -1.33
N ALA A 8 -0.15 20.71 -2.60
CA ALA A 8 -0.10 19.43 -3.30
C ALA A 8 0.14 19.51 -4.82
N THR A 9 0.87 20.51 -5.32
CA THR A 9 1.16 20.58 -6.76
C THR A 9 2.57 21.08 -7.03
N LYS A 10 3.50 20.15 -7.01
CA LYS A 10 4.77 20.24 -7.75
C LYS A 10 5.09 18.86 -8.33
N ILE A 11 4.26 18.41 -9.28
CA ILE A 11 4.62 17.33 -10.21
C ILE A 11 5.07 18.05 -11.48
N GLY A 12 6.35 18.41 -11.49
CA GLY A 12 7.05 19.03 -12.59
C GLY A 12 7.90 17.99 -13.34
N ARG A 13 8.07 18.26 -14.64
CA ARG A 13 9.00 17.64 -15.58
C ARG A 13 10.29 17.09 -14.94
N SER A 14 10.70 15.93 -15.47
CA SER A 14 12.09 15.46 -15.64
C SER A 14 13.14 16.48 -15.19
N ASP A 15 13.71 16.24 -14.02
CA ASP A 15 15.05 16.62 -13.52
C ASP A 15 15.10 16.92 -12.00
N GLU A 16 13.98 16.87 -11.27
CA GLU A 16 13.98 17.00 -9.79
C GLU A 16 12.83 16.22 -9.13
N ILE A 17 13.02 14.97 -8.70
CA ILE A 17 12.08 14.33 -7.76
C ILE A 17 12.85 13.46 -6.75
N PHE A 18 13.52 14.13 -5.83
CA PHE A 18 13.88 13.54 -4.53
C PHE A 18 12.64 13.63 -3.64
N ASN A 19 11.99 12.51 -3.32
CA ASN A 19 10.93 12.51 -2.30
C ASN A 19 10.79 11.14 -1.61
N SER A 20 11.68 10.84 -0.66
CA SER A 20 11.51 9.74 0.28
C SER A 20 10.37 10.06 1.26
N ASN A 21 9.15 9.60 0.96
CA ASN A 21 8.01 9.80 1.86
C ASN A 21 8.01 8.72 2.95
N HIS A 22 8.38 9.10 4.18
CA HIS A 22 8.26 8.24 5.37
C HIS A 22 6.87 8.43 6.01
N THR A 23 6.12 7.32 6.14
CA THR A 23 4.83 7.32 6.85
C THR A 23 4.92 6.38 8.06
N ASN A 24 4.54 6.87 9.24
CA ASN A 24 4.51 6.09 10.48
C ASN A 24 3.05 5.92 10.92
N HIS A 25 2.58 4.69 11.00
CA HIS A 25 1.26 4.33 11.53
C HIS A 25 1.43 3.25 12.60
N SER A 26 1.11 3.58 13.86
CA SER A 26 1.03 2.62 14.98
C SER A 26 2.18 1.60 15.05
N GLY A 27 3.43 2.07 14.93
CA GLY A 27 4.64 1.24 15.00
C GLY A 27 5.03 0.54 13.70
N THR A 28 4.28 0.74 12.62
CA THR A 28 4.64 0.36 11.26
C THR A 28 5.21 1.57 10.53
N CYS A 29 6.37 1.38 9.93
CA CYS A 29 7.06 2.36 9.11
C CYS A 29 7.12 1.85 7.67
N THR A 30 6.84 2.70 6.70
CA THR A 30 7.02 2.41 5.27
C THR A 30 7.95 3.43 4.65
N VAL A 31 8.91 2.93 3.89
CA VAL A 31 9.86 3.72 3.08
C VAL A 31 9.61 3.36 1.62
N ALA A 32 9.48 4.39 0.78
CA ALA A 32 9.40 4.25 -0.66
C ALA A 32 10.47 5.12 -1.30
N ALA A 33 11.12 4.59 -2.32
CA ALA A 33 12.09 5.28 -3.15
C ALA A 33 11.72 5.04 -4.62
N GLN A 34 12.00 6.01 -5.48
CA GLN A 34 11.78 5.91 -6.91
C GLN A 34 13.11 6.16 -7.62
N GLY A 35 13.68 5.11 -8.20
CA GLY A 35 14.96 5.19 -8.89
C GLY A 35 15.15 3.99 -9.83
N THR A 36 16.22 4.04 -10.63
CA THR A 36 16.63 2.90 -11.47
C THR A 36 17.33 1.81 -10.67
N ASP A 37 17.92 2.21 -9.53
CA ASP A 37 18.77 1.37 -8.68
C ASP A 37 18.24 1.35 -7.24
N PHE A 38 18.77 0.43 -6.42
CA PHE A 38 18.32 0.24 -5.02
C PHE A 38 19.13 1.02 -3.99
N THR A 39 20.16 1.73 -4.43
CA THR A 39 21.08 2.49 -3.56
C THR A 39 20.35 3.50 -2.68
N GLU A 40 19.34 4.18 -3.22
CA GLU A 40 18.51 5.13 -2.47
C GLU A 40 17.68 4.46 -1.38
N LEU A 41 17.14 3.27 -1.68
CA LEU A 41 16.35 2.50 -0.72
C LEU A 41 17.23 1.95 0.40
N GLU A 42 18.43 1.48 0.08
CA GLU A 42 19.42 1.02 1.07
C GLU A 42 19.90 2.17 1.98
N ALA A 43 20.19 3.34 1.40
CA ALA A 43 20.55 4.53 2.16
C ALA A 43 19.42 4.96 3.12
N ALA A 44 18.17 4.95 2.65
CA ALA A 44 17.01 5.28 3.48
C ALA A 44 16.79 4.24 4.60
N LEU A 45 17.04 2.95 4.35
CA LEU A 45 16.98 1.91 5.38
C LEU A 45 18.06 2.08 6.45
N GLU A 46 19.24 2.57 6.09
CA GLU A 46 20.33 2.85 7.03
C GLU A 46 20.04 4.10 7.88
N GLU A 47 19.47 5.15 7.27
CA GLU A 47 18.96 6.30 8.01
C GLU A 47 17.86 5.89 8.99
N LEU A 48 16.95 5.00 8.56
CA LEU A 48 15.93 4.43 9.42
C LEU A 48 16.53 3.62 10.56
N ALA A 49 17.57 2.83 10.28
CA ALA A 49 18.28 2.04 11.28
C ALA A 49 18.90 2.94 12.36
N THR A 50 19.47 4.08 11.95
CA THR A 50 20.02 5.11 12.84
C THR A 50 18.93 5.77 13.67
N TYR A 51 17.79 6.13 13.04
CA TYR A 51 16.63 6.68 13.73
C TYR A 51 16.10 5.72 14.81
N TYR A 52 15.94 4.43 14.48
CA TYR A 52 15.48 3.42 15.42
C TYR A 52 16.42 3.31 16.63
N GLN A 53 17.74 3.26 16.40
CA GLN A 53 18.73 3.24 17.48
C GLN A 53 18.64 4.47 18.38
N LYS A 54 18.56 5.67 17.78
CA LYS A 54 18.46 6.94 18.52
C LYS A 54 17.21 7.00 19.40
N ASN A 55 16.12 6.36 18.97
CA ASN A 55 14.86 6.33 19.70
C ASN A 55 14.67 5.05 20.55
N HIS A 56 15.71 4.25 20.75
CA HIS A 56 15.66 2.98 21.49
C HIS A 56 14.62 1.97 20.96
N LEU A 57 14.33 2.02 19.65
CA LEU A 57 13.47 1.09 18.95
C LEU A 57 14.29 -0.03 18.32
N LYS A 58 13.78 -1.27 18.38
CA LYS A 58 14.39 -2.42 17.72
C LYS A 58 13.66 -2.73 16.40
N PRO A 59 14.32 -2.59 15.24
CA PRO A 59 13.74 -3.02 13.97
C PRO A 59 13.57 -4.55 13.96
N ASN A 60 12.58 -5.03 13.19
CA ASN A 60 12.31 -6.46 13.04
C ASN A 60 12.35 -6.84 11.55
N PRO A 61 13.54 -7.17 11.01
CA PRO A 61 13.70 -7.48 9.58
C PRO A 61 12.83 -8.65 9.14
N SER A 62 12.61 -9.64 10.00
CA SER A 62 11.75 -10.80 9.69
C SER A 62 10.27 -10.45 9.49
N LYS A 63 9.82 -9.28 9.97
CA LYS A 63 8.47 -8.74 9.71
C LYS A 63 8.46 -7.66 8.63
N THR A 64 9.63 -7.25 8.16
CA THR A 64 9.77 -6.20 7.15
C THR A 64 9.79 -6.84 5.77
N GLN A 65 8.91 -6.37 4.90
CA GLN A 65 8.78 -6.84 3.52
C GLN A 65 9.19 -5.74 2.55
N VAL A 66 9.76 -6.16 1.42
CA VAL A 66 10.12 -5.28 0.30
C VAL A 66 9.32 -5.65 -0.94
N CYS A 67 8.89 -4.64 -1.68
CA CYS A 67 8.15 -4.82 -2.92
C CYS A 67 8.61 -3.80 -3.95
N ALA A 68 8.66 -4.22 -5.22
CA ALA A 68 8.91 -3.35 -6.35
C ALA A 68 7.61 -3.12 -7.12
N PHE A 69 7.36 -1.87 -7.52
CA PHE A 69 6.23 -1.52 -8.38
C PHE A 69 6.75 -1.05 -9.72
N HIS A 70 6.27 -1.66 -10.81
CA HIS A 70 6.67 -1.28 -12.16
C HIS A 70 5.62 -1.71 -13.18
N LEU A 71 5.32 -0.84 -14.14
CA LEU A 71 4.41 -1.14 -15.26
C LEU A 71 4.91 -2.29 -16.17
N LYS A 72 6.22 -2.43 -16.37
CA LYS A 72 6.80 -3.46 -17.25
C LYS A 72 6.87 -4.80 -16.53
N THR A 73 6.25 -5.83 -17.08
CA THR A 73 6.09 -7.18 -16.48
C THR A 73 7.41 -7.95 -16.29
N LYS A 74 8.48 -7.57 -16.97
CA LYS A 74 9.81 -8.10 -16.69
C LYS A 74 10.40 -7.51 -15.41
N ASP A 75 10.28 -6.20 -15.22
CA ASP A 75 11.10 -5.48 -14.25
C ASP A 75 10.62 -5.62 -12.80
N ALA A 76 9.37 -5.34 -12.44
CA ALA A 76 8.86 -5.74 -11.11
C ALA A 76 8.56 -7.25 -10.88
N ARG A 77 9.01 -8.17 -11.75
CA ARG A 77 9.06 -9.61 -11.44
C ARG A 77 10.44 -9.95 -10.90
N ARG A 78 11.38 -9.01 -10.97
CA ARG A 78 12.68 -9.09 -10.34
C ARG A 78 12.48 -9.20 -8.84
N GLU A 79 13.06 -10.24 -8.27
CA GLU A 79 13.19 -10.34 -6.82
C GLU A 79 14.14 -9.26 -6.33
N LEU A 80 13.74 -8.56 -5.26
CA LEU A 80 14.58 -7.59 -4.60
C LEU A 80 15.52 -8.32 -3.63
N GLU A 81 16.82 -8.10 -3.80
CA GLU A 81 17.86 -8.59 -2.89
C GLU A 81 18.35 -7.42 -2.03
N ILE A 82 17.54 -7.06 -1.03
CA ILE A 82 17.86 -5.95 -0.13
C ILE A 82 18.21 -6.53 1.23
N HIS A 83 19.32 -6.06 1.79
CA HIS A 83 19.81 -6.45 3.11
C HIS A 83 19.62 -5.29 4.08
N TRP A 84 19.07 -5.58 5.26
CA TRP A 84 18.95 -4.61 6.34
C TRP A 84 19.61 -5.17 7.60
N ARG A 85 20.66 -4.49 8.08
CA ARG A 85 21.48 -4.94 9.22
C ARG A 85 22.04 -6.37 9.04
N GLY A 86 22.35 -6.75 7.80
CA GLY A 86 22.89 -8.08 7.46
C GLY A 86 21.84 -9.19 7.29
N GLU A 87 20.55 -8.91 7.52
CA GLU A 87 19.46 -9.84 7.23
C GLU A 87 18.80 -9.51 5.88
N ARG A 88 18.54 -10.52 5.05
CA ARG A 88 17.81 -10.36 3.78
C ARG A 88 16.32 -10.11 4.07
N LEU A 89 15.77 -9.06 3.49
CA LEU A 89 14.34 -8.74 3.60
C LEU A 89 13.49 -9.65 2.69
N GLU A 90 12.30 -10.01 3.16
CA GLU A 90 11.38 -10.84 2.40
C GLU A 90 10.79 -10.04 1.22
N HIS A 91 10.93 -10.56 0.00
CA HIS A 91 10.29 -9.97 -1.17
C HIS A 91 8.83 -10.43 -1.26
N CYS A 92 7.90 -9.46 -1.29
CA CYS A 92 6.47 -9.71 -1.38
C CYS A 92 5.89 -9.07 -2.64
N THR A 93 5.24 -9.85 -3.49
CA THR A 93 4.65 -9.36 -4.76
C THR A 93 3.29 -8.69 -4.61
N THR A 94 2.62 -8.94 -3.47
CA THR A 94 1.29 -8.40 -3.16
C THR A 94 1.24 -7.88 -1.73
N PRO A 95 2.06 -6.86 -1.40
CA PRO A 95 2.10 -6.34 -0.04
C PRO A 95 0.75 -5.74 0.35
N ARG A 96 0.41 -5.87 1.63
CA ARG A 96 -0.76 -5.22 2.21
C ARG A 96 -0.32 -3.99 2.97
N TYR A 97 -0.69 -2.81 2.47
CA TYR A 97 -0.42 -1.52 3.10
C TYR A 97 -1.72 -0.92 3.63
N LEU A 98 -1.79 -0.68 4.94
CA LEU A 98 -2.96 -0.13 5.63
C LEU A 98 -4.28 -0.84 5.29
N GLY A 99 -4.26 -2.15 5.01
CA GLY A 99 -5.44 -2.92 4.64
C GLY A 99 -5.76 -2.93 3.14
N VAL A 100 -5.10 -2.10 2.33
CA VAL A 100 -5.16 -2.14 0.87
C VAL A 100 -4.11 -3.13 0.35
N THR A 101 -4.49 -3.99 -0.59
CA THR A 101 -3.55 -4.92 -1.23
C THR A 101 -3.00 -4.24 -2.46
N LEU A 102 -1.70 -3.96 -2.47
CA LEU A 102 -1.02 -3.41 -3.63
C LEU A 102 -0.52 -4.58 -4.46
N ASP A 103 -0.77 -4.56 -5.76
CA ASP A 103 -0.14 -5.47 -6.70
C ASP A 103 1.05 -4.77 -7.37
N ARG A 104 2.01 -5.57 -7.84
CA ARG A 104 3.17 -5.18 -8.64
C ARG A 104 2.94 -4.06 -9.66
N THR A 105 1.82 -4.09 -10.37
CA THR A 105 1.47 -3.13 -11.42
C THR A 105 0.57 -2.00 -10.95
N LEU A 106 0.20 -1.98 -9.67
CA LEU A 106 -0.76 -1.06 -9.07
C LEU A 106 -2.11 -1.05 -9.83
N SER A 107 -2.50 -2.21 -10.37
CA SER A 107 -3.80 -2.41 -11.02
C SER A 107 -4.94 -2.64 -10.02
N PHE A 108 -4.61 -2.89 -8.76
CA PHE A 108 -5.50 -3.22 -7.65
C PHE A 108 -6.42 -4.42 -7.90
N ARG A 109 -6.16 -5.21 -8.94
CA ARG A 109 -6.99 -6.37 -9.31
C ARG A 109 -7.12 -7.37 -8.18
N GLN A 110 -6.02 -7.61 -7.46
CA GLN A 110 -6.02 -8.51 -6.30
C GLN A 110 -6.85 -7.93 -5.15
N HIS A 111 -6.77 -6.62 -4.90
CA HIS A 111 -7.59 -5.96 -3.89
C HIS A 111 -9.09 -6.06 -4.23
N CYS A 112 -9.46 -5.77 -5.47
CA CYS A 112 -10.85 -5.91 -5.95
C CYS A 112 -11.36 -7.35 -5.83
N THR A 113 -10.50 -8.34 -6.11
CA THR A 113 -10.84 -9.77 -5.95
C THR A 113 -11.06 -10.14 -4.48
N ASN A 114 -10.22 -9.63 -3.58
CA ASN A 114 -10.38 -9.85 -2.14
C ASN A 114 -11.67 -9.19 -1.61
N THR A 115 -11.99 -7.97 -2.08
CA THR A 115 -13.22 -7.26 -1.70
C THR A 115 -14.45 -7.94 -2.28
N SER A 116 -14.40 -8.47 -3.50
CA SER A 116 -15.53 -9.18 -4.12
C SER A 116 -15.88 -10.49 -3.41
N ALA A 117 -14.92 -11.16 -2.75
CA ALA A 117 -15.21 -12.31 -1.90
C ALA A 117 -16.19 -11.96 -0.76
N ARG A 118 -16.21 -10.71 -0.28
CA ARG A 118 -17.18 -10.23 0.72
C ARG A 118 -18.61 -10.18 0.19
N ASN A 119 -18.79 -10.14 -1.13
CA ASN A 119 -20.11 -10.23 -1.77
C ASN A 119 -20.77 -11.59 -1.54
N ASN A 120 -20.02 -12.62 -1.14
CA ASN A 120 -20.61 -13.89 -0.75
C ASN A 120 -21.48 -13.76 0.52
N ILE A 121 -21.19 -12.79 1.39
CA ILE A 121 -22.04 -12.46 2.54
C ILE A 121 -23.37 -11.88 2.04
N LEU A 122 -23.32 -10.93 1.09
CA LEU A 122 -24.53 -10.37 0.47
C LEU A 122 -25.35 -11.45 -0.22
N ARG A 123 -24.69 -12.36 -0.96
CA ARG A 123 -25.33 -13.49 -1.63
C ARG A 123 -26.05 -14.42 -0.65
N LYS A 124 -25.45 -14.67 0.52
CA LYS A 124 -26.09 -15.45 1.59
C LYS A 124 -27.28 -14.71 2.20
N LEU A 125 -27.16 -13.40 2.42
CA LEU A 125 -28.25 -12.58 2.96
C LEU A 125 -29.44 -12.47 1.98
N SER A 126 -29.19 -12.41 0.67
CA SER A 126 -30.25 -12.32 -0.35
C SER A 126 -30.85 -13.68 -0.74
N GLY A 127 -30.12 -14.78 -0.55
CA GLY A 127 -30.49 -16.13 -1.01
C GLY A 127 -31.18 -17.01 0.03
N THR A 128 -31.56 -16.49 1.19
CA THR A 128 -32.31 -17.25 2.20
C THR A 128 -33.81 -17.20 1.92
N ALA A 129 -34.55 -18.26 2.29
CA ALA A 129 -35.99 -18.40 1.98
C ALA A 129 -36.86 -17.22 2.46
N TRP A 130 -36.41 -16.47 3.47
CA TRP A 130 -37.06 -15.25 3.97
C TRP A 130 -36.28 -13.97 3.71
N GLY A 131 -35.06 -14.06 3.16
CA GLY A 131 -34.20 -12.93 2.82
C GLY A 131 -33.85 -11.99 3.98
N ALA A 132 -32.79 -11.20 3.81
CA ALA A 132 -32.60 -10.02 4.64
C ALA A 132 -33.46 -8.85 4.12
N HIS A 133 -33.94 -8.00 5.03
CA HIS A 133 -34.68 -6.79 4.66
C HIS A 133 -33.86 -5.93 3.67
N PRO A 134 -34.47 -5.30 2.64
CA PRO A 134 -33.75 -4.52 1.63
C PRO A 134 -32.85 -3.42 2.21
N GLY A 135 -33.27 -2.79 3.31
CA GLY A 135 -32.45 -1.82 4.04
C GLY A 135 -31.17 -2.43 4.61
N THR A 136 -31.25 -3.65 5.16
CA THR A 136 -30.09 -4.39 5.67
C THR A 136 -29.16 -4.79 4.52
N LEU A 137 -29.71 -5.30 3.41
CA LEU A 137 -28.91 -5.62 2.22
C LEU A 137 -28.17 -4.40 1.69
N ARG A 138 -28.84 -3.24 1.59
CA ARG A 138 -28.23 -1.99 1.15
C ARG A 138 -27.11 -1.55 2.10
N SER A 139 -27.37 -1.49 3.40
CA SER A 139 -26.37 -1.09 4.39
C SER A 139 -25.18 -2.04 4.43
N SER A 140 -25.40 -3.35 4.32
CA SER A 140 -24.33 -4.33 4.21
C SER A 140 -23.53 -4.16 2.91
N ALA A 141 -24.18 -3.91 1.78
CA ALA A 141 -23.48 -3.71 0.51
C ALA A 141 -22.59 -2.46 0.54
N LEU A 142 -23.12 -1.35 1.08
CA LEU A 142 -22.35 -0.13 1.29
C LEU A 142 -21.14 -0.38 2.22
N ALA A 143 -21.37 -1.02 3.37
CA ALA A 143 -20.31 -1.25 4.35
C ALA A 143 -19.22 -2.22 3.87
N LEU A 144 -19.59 -3.24 3.10
CA LEU A 144 -18.65 -4.27 2.65
C LEU A 144 -17.87 -3.88 1.39
N CYS A 145 -18.45 -3.05 0.53
CA CYS A 145 -17.88 -2.71 -0.78
C CYS A 145 -17.52 -1.24 -0.90
N VAL A 146 -18.49 -0.35 -0.70
CA VAL A 146 -18.34 1.09 -0.98
C VAL A 146 -17.36 1.71 0.00
N PHE A 147 -17.51 1.49 1.30
CA PHE A 147 -16.56 2.05 2.28
C PHE A 147 -15.13 1.53 2.10
N THR A 148 -14.96 0.28 1.67
CA THR A 148 -13.61 -0.22 1.36
C THR A 148 -13.02 0.37 0.10
N ALA A 149 -13.84 0.61 -0.93
CA ALA A 149 -13.39 1.29 -2.14
C ALA A 149 -13.05 2.76 -1.84
N GLU A 150 -13.89 3.45 -1.07
CA GLU A 150 -13.66 4.84 -0.62
C GLU A 150 -12.40 4.94 0.24
N TYR A 151 -12.16 3.99 1.14
CA TYR A 151 -10.93 3.94 1.93
C TYR A 151 -9.68 3.77 1.06
N ALA A 152 -9.77 2.98 -0.02
CA ALA A 152 -8.67 2.78 -0.96
C ALA A 152 -8.51 3.93 -1.97
N ALA A 153 -9.54 4.78 -2.15
CA ALA A 153 -9.57 5.80 -3.19
C ALA A 153 -8.41 6.82 -3.14
N PRO A 154 -7.95 7.30 -1.97
CA PRO A 154 -6.79 8.18 -1.92
C PRO A 154 -5.51 7.51 -2.43
N VAL A 155 -5.36 6.20 -2.19
CA VAL A 155 -4.22 5.42 -2.68
C VAL A 155 -4.31 5.27 -4.20
N TRP A 156 -5.50 5.04 -4.74
CA TRP A 156 -5.73 4.96 -6.19
C TRP A 156 -5.52 6.28 -6.92
N ALA A 157 -5.94 7.39 -6.31
CA ALA A 157 -5.82 8.71 -6.92
C ALA A 157 -4.39 9.29 -6.87
N ALA A 158 -3.54 8.77 -5.98
CA ALA A 158 -2.18 9.23 -5.79
C ALA A 158 -1.13 8.51 -6.67
N LEU A 159 -1.54 7.49 -7.43
CA LEU A 159 -0.68 6.65 -8.28
C LEU A 159 -1.00 6.87 -9.76
#